data_AF-A0A560NZJ3-F1
#
_entry.id   AF-A0A560NZJ3-F1
#
_cell.length_a   1.000
_cell.length_b   1.000
_cell.length_c   1.000
_cell.angle_alpha   90.00
_cell.angle_beta   90.00
_cell.angle_gamma   90.00
#
_symmetry.space_group_name_H-M   'P 1'
#
loop_
_entity.id
_entity.type
_entity.pdbx_description
1 polymer ?
#
loop_
_entity_poly.entity_id
_entity_poly.type
_entity_poly.pdbx_seq_one_letter_code
_entity_poly.pdbx_strand_id
1 'polypeptide(L)'
;MDQVHRIEQALDSFKDTLSLYREQLERWYGRAADQASQAADLPSLMGMERLIRFGDSTTAVSSGDDDFLSAVVQCPQGGVMTIESKLESVYDVPLGDIVVDVVAVDSGEVTPVTLDTQGVGTFRGEAGRFYRVHVQGEVSPAQISQLFSSYDGLTTELTDWLRGEWLGFKPQWAQQSLVTSASAVGNGLLAGSWAAIEGVWDSIGLLSDILKDPGEFADRLGESAGQLVKLAQTAPQVMAKLQLLASDEAALCLLMRTASLWLEMLPPSELAGETAEALSTVVVQLLLDLLIGLLLTFAGAGAGIAYLSMRLAKHSASLMNAVQRFIGAIFALVNGFMGYVDRYKTVAARGIAAGVKKGRMQLRWDAQRNTTLKKYEPHDDAPAQPKNPNGDSADSAALTRTDGCPV
;
A
#
# COMPACT_ATOMS: atom_id res chain seq x y z
N MET A 1 -18.40 27.40 -2.44
CA MET A 1 -18.58 26.45 -3.55
C MET A 1 -19.67 25.47 -3.13
N ASP A 2 -20.55 25.10 -4.05
CA ASP A 2 -21.58 24.07 -3.81
C ASP A 2 -20.91 22.70 -3.57
N GLN A 3 -21.48 21.89 -2.68
CA GLN A 3 -20.90 20.59 -2.29
C GLN A 3 -20.89 19.60 -3.44
N VAL A 4 -21.94 19.62 -4.27
CA VAL A 4 -22.03 18.84 -5.51
C VAL A 4 -20.84 19.15 -6.42
N HIS A 5 -20.50 20.43 -6.57
CA HIS A 5 -19.38 20.86 -7.41
C HIS A 5 -18.02 20.37 -6.87
N ARG A 6 -17.83 20.37 -5.55
CA ARG A 6 -16.60 19.84 -4.92
C ARG A 6 -16.45 18.34 -5.18
N ILE A 7 -17.53 17.57 -5.03
CA ILE A 7 -17.53 16.12 -5.30
C ILE A 7 -17.23 15.86 -6.77
N GLU A 8 -17.85 16.60 -7.69
CA GLU A 8 -17.58 16.48 -9.12
C GLU A 8 -16.11 16.75 -9.47
N GLN A 9 -15.54 17.82 -8.91
CA GLN A 9 -14.11 18.11 -9.08
C GLN A 9 -13.20 17.01 -8.51
N ALA A 10 -13.57 16.43 -7.37
CA ALA A 10 -12.83 15.36 -6.73
C ALA A 10 -12.90 14.04 -7.52
N LEU A 11 -14.02 13.79 -8.21
CA LEU A 11 -14.19 12.69 -9.15
C LEU A 11 -13.43 12.93 -10.47
N ASP A 12 -13.33 14.18 -10.93
CA ASP A 12 -12.57 14.56 -12.13
C ASP A 12 -11.06 14.32 -11.95
N SER A 13 -10.56 14.55 -10.74
CA SER A 13 -9.14 14.35 -10.39
C SER A 13 -8.78 12.94 -9.93
N PHE A 14 -9.76 12.04 -9.77
CA PHE A 14 -9.49 10.68 -9.27
C PHE A 14 -8.49 9.91 -10.15
N LYS A 15 -8.60 10.06 -11.48
CA LYS A 15 -7.67 9.46 -12.46
C LYS A 15 -6.20 9.89 -12.27
N ASP A 16 -5.98 11.05 -11.65
CA ASP A 16 -4.64 11.63 -11.45
C ASP A 16 -4.02 11.18 -10.12
N THR A 17 -4.73 10.37 -9.31
CA THR A 17 -4.29 9.91 -7.97
C THR A 17 -2.93 9.23 -8.01
N LEU A 18 -2.74 8.29 -8.95
CA LEU A 18 -1.46 7.59 -9.08
C LEU A 18 -0.36 8.45 -9.69
N SER A 19 -0.70 9.37 -10.58
CA SER A 19 0.27 10.33 -11.14
C SER A 19 0.84 11.21 -10.03
N LEU A 20 -0.02 11.70 -9.13
CA LEU A 20 0.39 12.49 -7.96
C LEU A 20 1.21 11.64 -6.97
N TYR A 21 0.78 10.41 -6.69
CA TYR A 21 1.54 9.48 -5.85
C TYR A 21 2.95 9.26 -6.42
N ARG A 22 3.04 8.98 -7.73
CA ARG A 22 4.30 8.77 -8.44
C ARG A 22 5.19 10.00 -8.40
N GLU A 23 4.66 11.19 -8.65
CA GLU A 23 5.43 12.43 -8.62
C GLU A 23 6.03 12.69 -7.22
N GLN A 24 5.25 12.48 -6.16
CA GLN A 24 5.72 12.66 -4.78
C GLN A 24 6.82 11.65 -4.43
N LEU A 25 6.65 10.41 -4.87
CA LEU A 25 7.63 9.36 -4.71
C LEU A 25 8.93 9.68 -5.48
N GLU A 26 8.85 10.09 -6.75
CA GLU A 26 10.00 10.50 -7.57
C GLU A 26 10.74 11.70 -6.95
N ARG A 27 10.02 12.69 -6.41
CA ARG A 27 10.62 13.84 -5.69
C ARG A 27 11.29 13.45 -4.38
N TRP A 28 10.78 12.42 -3.70
CA TRP A 28 11.42 11.88 -2.49
C TRP A 28 12.71 11.15 -2.86
N TYR A 29 12.67 10.28 -3.87
CA TYR A 29 13.85 9.58 -4.38
C TYR A 29 14.91 10.52 -4.94
N GLY A 30 14.53 11.53 -5.72
CA GLY A 30 15.46 12.52 -6.25
C GLY A 30 16.23 13.25 -5.15
N ARG A 31 15.53 13.65 -4.07
CA ARG A 31 16.17 14.30 -2.90
C ARG A 31 17.05 13.34 -2.08
N ALA A 32 16.65 12.07 -1.96
CA ALA A 32 17.47 11.05 -1.29
C ALA A 32 18.75 10.74 -2.10
N ALA A 33 18.64 10.66 -3.43
CA ALA A 33 19.77 10.47 -4.33
C ALA A 33 20.73 11.67 -4.35
N ASP A 34 20.23 12.90 -4.24
CA ASP A 34 21.05 14.11 -4.15
C ASP A 34 21.80 14.23 -2.79
N GLN A 35 21.28 13.59 -1.73
CA GLN A 35 21.92 13.57 -0.40
C GLN A 35 22.94 12.43 -0.22
N ALA A 36 22.83 11.35 -1.01
CA ALA A 36 23.74 10.21 -0.96
C ALA A 36 24.59 10.13 -2.26
N SER A 37 25.81 10.65 -2.23
CA SER A 37 26.78 10.43 -3.32
C SER A 37 27.14 8.94 -3.42
N GLN A 38 26.67 8.31 -4.49
CA GLN A 38 26.94 6.95 -4.98
C GLN A 38 26.15 5.79 -4.33
N ALA A 39 25.52 5.00 -5.21
CA ALA A 39 25.14 3.59 -5.06
C ALA A 39 23.98 3.21 -4.11
N ALA A 40 23.00 4.07 -3.87
CA ALA A 40 21.79 3.67 -3.15
C ALA A 40 20.84 2.87 -4.06
N ASP A 41 20.74 1.55 -3.82
CA ASP A 41 19.63 0.72 -4.29
C ASP A 41 18.31 1.39 -3.88
N LEU A 42 17.51 1.84 -4.86
CA LEU A 42 16.19 2.43 -4.60
C LEU A 42 15.34 1.43 -3.78
N PRO A 43 14.81 1.80 -2.59
CA PRO A 43 13.91 0.91 -1.85
C PRO A 43 12.76 0.45 -2.72
N SER A 44 12.37 -0.83 -2.60
CA SER A 44 11.27 -1.38 -3.37
C SER A 44 9.99 -0.59 -3.11
N LEU A 45 9.34 -0.17 -4.19
CA LEU A 45 8.05 0.55 -4.17
C LEU A 45 6.96 -0.18 -3.37
N MET A 46 7.03 -1.51 -3.38
CA MET A 46 6.34 -2.42 -2.49
C MET A 46 7.27 -2.63 -1.33
N GLY A 47 7.19 -1.82 -0.27
CA GLY A 47 8.06 -1.99 0.89
C GLY A 47 7.94 -3.45 1.33
N MET A 48 8.95 -4.25 1.01
CA MET A 48 8.99 -5.67 1.32
C MET A 48 10.37 -5.85 1.94
N GLU A 49 10.48 -5.55 3.23
CA GLU A 49 11.69 -5.69 4.00
C GLU A 49 12.08 -7.17 4.09
N ARG A 50 13.39 -7.42 4.09
CA ARG A 50 13.97 -8.74 3.93
C ARG A 50 14.41 -9.23 5.30
N LEU A 51 13.82 -10.31 5.80
CA LEU A 51 14.24 -10.85 7.10
C LEU A 51 15.18 -12.04 6.95
N ILE A 52 16.44 -11.86 7.35
CA ILE A 52 17.39 -12.95 7.47
C ILE A 52 17.21 -13.60 8.85
N ARG A 53 16.76 -14.86 8.91
CA ARG A 53 16.68 -15.59 10.18
C ARG A 53 17.95 -16.40 10.46
N PHE A 54 18.64 -16.04 11.55
CA PHE A 54 19.74 -16.79 12.15
C PHE A 54 19.28 -17.41 13.48
N GLY A 55 19.06 -18.73 13.52
CA GLY A 55 18.67 -19.41 14.76
C GLY A 55 17.37 -18.86 15.38
N ASP A 56 17.37 -18.62 16.69
CA ASP A 56 16.22 -18.12 17.47
C ASP A 56 16.15 -16.58 17.56
N SER A 57 17.05 -15.84 16.88
CA SER A 57 17.03 -14.37 16.85
C SER A 57 16.69 -13.83 15.46
N THR A 58 15.68 -12.96 15.42
CA THR A 58 15.28 -12.19 14.23
C THR A 58 16.02 -10.84 14.26
N THR A 59 16.62 -10.44 13.13
CA THR A 59 17.12 -9.07 12.94
C THR A 59 16.43 -8.50 11.71
N ALA A 60 15.59 -7.48 11.91
CA ALA A 60 15.09 -6.64 10.83
C ALA A 60 16.24 -5.77 10.33
N VAL A 61 16.39 -5.67 9.01
CA VAL A 61 17.49 -4.95 8.37
C VAL A 61 16.90 -4.01 7.34
N SER A 62 16.81 -2.75 7.75
CA SER A 62 16.41 -1.64 6.91
C SER A 62 17.45 -1.41 5.81
N SER A 63 16.98 -1.08 4.61
CA SER A 63 17.76 -0.87 3.38
C SER A 63 18.70 0.37 3.40
N GLY A 64 19.04 0.91 4.57
CA GLY A 64 19.73 2.20 4.74
C GLY A 64 21.21 2.14 5.11
N ASP A 65 21.81 0.97 5.32
CA ASP A 65 23.20 0.84 5.74
C ASP A 65 24.06 0.14 4.67
N ASP A 66 25.02 0.88 4.12
CA ASP A 66 25.96 0.49 3.06
C ASP A 66 26.97 -0.62 3.44
N ASP A 67 26.84 -1.26 4.61
CA ASP A 67 27.64 -2.42 5.02
C ASP A 67 26.77 -3.67 5.12
N PHE A 68 26.20 -4.08 3.99
CA PHE A 68 25.35 -5.26 3.89
C PHE A 68 26.19 -6.54 3.89
N LEU A 69 26.25 -7.24 5.04
CA LEU A 69 26.71 -8.64 5.11
C LEU A 69 25.63 -9.55 4.48
N SER A 70 25.52 -9.56 3.15
CA SER A 70 24.67 -10.53 2.43
C SER A 70 25.10 -11.93 2.87
N ALA A 71 24.22 -12.74 3.47
CA ALA A 71 24.67 -14.03 3.99
C ALA A 71 25.15 -14.92 2.82
N VAL A 72 26.44 -15.21 2.84
CA VAL A 72 27.12 -16.04 1.85
C VAL A 72 26.97 -17.50 2.24
N VAL A 73 26.65 -18.36 1.27
CA VAL A 73 26.42 -19.78 1.48
C VAL A 73 27.51 -20.59 0.80
N GLN A 74 28.14 -21.50 1.55
CA GLN A 74 29.05 -22.48 0.97
C GLN A 74 28.26 -23.64 0.36
N CYS A 75 28.57 -23.99 -0.88
CA CYS A 75 27.95 -25.10 -1.59
C CYS A 75 28.35 -26.44 -0.93
N PRO A 76 27.38 -27.32 -0.58
CA PRO A 76 27.67 -28.59 0.03
C PRO A 76 28.42 -29.53 -0.93
N GLN A 77 29.03 -30.58 -0.40
CA GLN A 77 29.78 -31.58 -1.20
C GLN A 77 28.94 -32.27 -2.29
N GLY A 78 27.60 -32.29 -2.13
CA GLY A 78 26.67 -32.80 -3.15
C GLY A 78 26.38 -31.83 -4.30
N GLY A 79 26.88 -30.59 -4.25
CA GLY A 79 26.74 -29.59 -5.31
C GLY A 79 25.33 -29.02 -5.51
N VAL A 80 24.33 -29.44 -4.73
CA VAL A 80 22.94 -28.99 -4.88
C VAL A 80 22.55 -28.09 -3.72
N MET A 81 21.98 -26.95 -4.05
CA MET A 81 21.46 -25.97 -3.10
C MET A 81 20.00 -25.68 -3.40
N THR A 82 19.17 -25.65 -2.36
CA THR A 82 17.74 -25.34 -2.46
C THR A 82 17.51 -23.92 -1.97
N ILE A 83 16.75 -23.17 -2.75
CA ILE A 83 16.33 -21.79 -2.45
C ILE A 83 14.83 -21.84 -2.19
N GLU A 84 14.38 -21.27 -1.09
CA GLU A 84 12.97 -21.15 -0.71
C GLU A 84 12.62 -19.67 -0.56
N SER A 85 11.42 -19.28 -1.01
CA SER A 85 10.89 -17.91 -0.93
C SER A 85 9.55 -17.94 -0.23
N LYS A 86 9.44 -17.20 0.88
CA LYS A 86 8.29 -17.23 1.78
C LYS A 86 7.99 -15.84 2.31
N LEU A 87 6.71 -15.50 2.46
CA LEU A 87 6.33 -14.28 3.17
C LEU A 87 6.59 -14.43 4.68
N GLU A 88 6.74 -13.32 5.38
CA GLU A 88 6.71 -13.30 6.83
C GLU A 88 5.28 -13.55 7.30
N SER A 89 5.09 -14.64 8.02
CA SER A 89 3.82 -15.00 8.65
C SER A 89 4.10 -16.08 9.69
N VAL A 90 3.22 -16.20 10.68
CA VAL A 90 3.22 -17.36 11.59
C VAL A 90 2.79 -18.65 10.86
N TYR A 91 2.19 -18.52 9.67
CA TYR A 91 1.80 -19.60 8.78
C TYR A 91 2.80 -19.76 7.61
N ASP A 92 2.81 -20.95 6.99
CA ASP A 92 3.70 -21.21 5.87
C ASP A 92 3.10 -20.69 4.55
N VAL A 93 3.47 -19.45 4.19
CA VAL A 93 2.98 -18.77 2.99
C VAL A 93 4.12 -18.65 1.96
N PRO A 94 4.18 -19.52 0.94
CA PRO A 94 5.21 -19.46 -0.08
C PRO A 94 4.97 -18.30 -1.04
N LEU A 95 6.06 -17.73 -1.55
CA LEU A 95 6.03 -16.72 -2.61
C LEU A 95 6.80 -17.23 -3.83
N GLY A 96 6.04 -17.77 -4.79
CA GLY A 96 6.55 -18.37 -6.01
C GLY A 96 6.55 -17.48 -7.24
N ASP A 97 6.98 -18.05 -8.37
CA ASP A 97 7.03 -17.41 -9.70
C ASP A 97 7.95 -16.17 -9.75
N ILE A 98 9.03 -16.21 -8.99
CA ILE A 98 10.07 -15.18 -8.92
C ILE A 98 11.37 -15.73 -9.50
N VAL A 99 12.11 -14.89 -10.20
CA VAL A 99 13.46 -15.21 -10.68
C VAL A 99 14.47 -14.66 -9.69
N VAL A 100 15.36 -15.53 -9.22
CA VAL A 100 16.43 -15.19 -8.31
C VAL A 100 17.78 -15.45 -8.98
N ASP A 101 18.68 -14.48 -8.90
CA ASP A 101 20.04 -14.54 -9.41
C ASP A 101 20.96 -15.13 -8.35
N VAL A 102 21.57 -16.28 -8.63
CA VAL A 102 22.61 -16.86 -7.80
C VAL A 102 23.96 -16.34 -8.28
N VAL A 103 24.67 -15.62 -7.43
CA VAL A 103 25.95 -14.99 -7.75
C VAL A 103 27.08 -15.74 -7.05
N ALA A 104 28.06 -16.20 -7.81
CA ALA A 104 29.31 -16.75 -7.27
C ALA A 104 30.14 -15.62 -6.65
N VAL A 105 30.54 -15.76 -5.39
CA VAL A 105 31.22 -14.67 -4.64
C VAL A 105 32.63 -14.41 -5.15
N ASP A 106 33.29 -15.44 -5.65
CA ASP A 106 34.67 -15.40 -6.15
C ASP A 106 34.77 -14.85 -7.58
N SER A 107 33.87 -15.24 -8.48
CA SER A 107 33.91 -14.85 -9.89
C SER A 107 32.94 -13.73 -10.26
N GLY A 108 31.92 -13.46 -9.43
CA GLY A 108 30.81 -12.58 -9.78
C GLY A 108 29.86 -13.15 -10.84
N GLU A 109 30.01 -14.43 -11.22
CA GLU A 109 29.15 -15.08 -12.21
C GLU A 109 27.71 -15.17 -11.71
N VAL A 110 26.76 -14.74 -12.54
CA VAL A 110 25.34 -14.67 -12.22
C VAL A 110 24.58 -15.76 -12.95
N THR A 111 23.88 -16.62 -12.21
CA THR A 111 22.99 -17.66 -12.76
C THR A 111 21.55 -17.42 -12.32
N PRO A 112 20.61 -17.13 -13.23
CA PRO A 112 19.21 -16.98 -12.88
C PRO A 112 18.57 -18.35 -12.58
N VAL A 113 17.79 -18.40 -11.50
CA VAL A 113 17.02 -19.56 -11.04
C VAL A 113 15.57 -19.13 -10.86
N THR A 114 14.66 -19.78 -11.57
CA THR A 114 13.23 -19.55 -11.39
C THR A 114 12.70 -20.39 -10.24
N LEU A 115 12.05 -19.74 -9.29
CA LEU A 115 11.33 -20.43 -8.21
C LEU A 115 9.98 -20.91 -8.73
N ASP A 116 9.59 -22.13 -8.35
CA ASP A 116 8.28 -22.67 -8.66
C ASP A 116 7.14 -21.95 -7.91
N THR A 117 5.90 -22.38 -8.11
CA THR A 117 4.72 -21.80 -7.44
C THR A 117 4.77 -21.92 -5.91
N GLN A 118 5.55 -22.85 -5.36
CA GLN A 118 5.77 -23.01 -3.93
C GLN A 118 6.96 -22.19 -3.42
N GLY A 119 7.51 -21.31 -4.27
CA GLY A 119 8.67 -20.51 -3.93
C GLY A 119 9.95 -21.32 -3.82
N VAL A 120 10.02 -22.51 -4.41
CA VAL A 120 11.19 -23.40 -4.31
C VAL A 120 11.97 -23.43 -5.63
N GLY A 121 13.28 -23.25 -5.55
CA GLY A 121 14.21 -23.36 -6.67
C GLY A 121 15.40 -24.24 -6.29
N THR A 122 16.04 -24.83 -7.30
CA THR A 122 17.27 -25.61 -7.10
C THR A 122 18.38 -25.05 -7.97
N PHE A 123 19.56 -24.89 -7.36
CA PHE A 123 20.77 -24.44 -8.02
C PHE A 123 21.86 -25.49 -7.84
N ARG A 124 22.59 -25.77 -8.92
CA ARG A 124 23.74 -26.69 -8.88
C ARG A 124 25.03 -25.87 -8.93
N GLY A 125 25.72 -25.82 -7.80
CA GLY A 125 26.99 -25.12 -7.64
C GLY A 125 28.18 -26.08 -7.56
N GLU A 126 29.37 -25.51 -7.57
CA GLU A 126 30.61 -26.24 -7.33
C GLU A 126 30.82 -26.45 -5.82
N ALA A 127 31.05 -27.70 -5.42
CA ALA A 127 31.26 -28.07 -4.03
C ALA A 127 32.39 -27.23 -3.39
N GLY A 128 32.10 -26.63 -2.22
CA GLY A 128 33.06 -25.83 -1.47
C GLY A 128 33.16 -24.37 -1.90
N ARG A 129 32.58 -23.96 -3.05
CA ARG A 129 32.50 -22.54 -3.45
C ARG A 129 31.41 -21.79 -2.70
N PHE A 130 31.52 -20.47 -2.69
CA PHE A 130 30.62 -19.57 -2.00
C PHE A 130 29.70 -18.86 -2.98
N TYR A 131 28.41 -18.84 -2.67
CA TYR A 131 27.37 -18.22 -3.48
C TYR A 131 26.50 -17.30 -2.62
N ARG A 132 25.94 -16.27 -3.25
CA ARG A 132 24.91 -15.40 -2.66
C ARG A 132 23.69 -15.39 -3.58
N VAL A 133 22.49 -15.23 -3.02
CA VAL A 133 21.26 -15.06 -3.83
C VAL A 133 20.87 -13.59 -3.83
N HIS A 134 20.51 -13.14 -5.02
CA HIS A 134 20.16 -11.78 -5.36
C HIS A 134 18.85 -11.83 -6.12
N VAL A 135 17.81 -11.07 -5.75
CA VAL A 135 16.54 -11.10 -6.49
C VAL A 135 16.42 -9.81 -7.30
N GLN A 136 16.93 -9.79 -8.54
CA GLN A 136 16.89 -8.65 -9.47
C GLN A 136 17.45 -7.30 -8.95
N GLY A 137 18.34 -6.69 -9.75
CA GLY A 137 19.05 -5.44 -9.40
C GLY A 137 18.31 -4.16 -9.73
N GLU A 138 19.06 -3.06 -9.76
CA GLU A 138 18.64 -1.67 -10.01
C GLU A 138 17.39 -1.53 -10.88
N VAL A 139 16.44 -0.73 -10.38
CA VAL A 139 15.17 -0.49 -11.05
C VAL A 139 15.34 0.55 -12.17
N SER A 140 15.09 0.16 -13.42
CA SER A 140 15.07 1.13 -14.51
C SER A 140 13.76 1.96 -14.50
N PRO A 141 13.79 3.23 -14.94
CA PRO A 141 12.57 4.03 -15.09
C PRO A 141 11.48 3.37 -15.94
N ALA A 142 11.88 2.57 -16.94
CA ALA A 142 10.95 1.81 -17.78
C ALA A 142 10.21 0.73 -16.97
N GLN A 143 10.88 0.05 -16.04
CA GLN A 143 10.26 -0.92 -15.16
C GLN A 143 9.29 -0.26 -14.15
N ILE A 144 9.61 0.93 -13.65
CA ILE A 144 8.68 1.71 -12.81
C ILE A 144 7.43 2.06 -13.61
N SER A 145 7.60 2.57 -14.83
CA SER A 145 6.46 2.89 -15.70
C SER A 145 5.60 1.66 -16.01
N GLN A 146 6.23 0.50 -16.23
CA GLN A 146 5.51 -0.75 -16.46
C GLN A 146 4.74 -1.19 -15.20
N LEU A 147 5.31 -1.06 -14.00
CA LEU A 147 4.58 -1.30 -12.75
C LEU A 147 3.36 -0.40 -12.65
N PHE A 148 3.50 0.91 -12.87
CA PHE A 148 2.38 1.83 -12.75
C PHE A 148 1.28 1.55 -13.80
N SER A 149 1.66 1.16 -15.02
CA SER A 149 0.68 0.74 -16.03
C SER A 149 -0.15 -0.49 -15.64
N SER A 150 0.33 -1.30 -14.69
CA SER A 150 -0.43 -2.46 -14.19
C SER A 150 -1.68 -2.04 -13.41
N TYR A 151 -1.73 -0.80 -12.90
CA TYR A 151 -2.90 -0.25 -12.22
C TYR A 151 -3.86 0.48 -13.15
N ASP A 152 -3.53 0.68 -14.43
CA ASP A 152 -4.38 1.47 -15.35
C ASP A 152 -5.79 0.87 -15.43
N GLY A 153 -5.89 -0.45 -15.58
CA GLY A 153 -7.17 -1.16 -15.61
C GLY A 153 -7.99 -0.96 -14.34
N LEU A 154 -7.38 -1.18 -13.17
CA LEU A 154 -8.02 -0.96 -11.87
C LEU A 154 -8.45 0.50 -11.70
N THR A 155 -7.60 1.46 -12.10
CA THR A 155 -7.87 2.89 -12.01
C THR A 155 -9.08 3.28 -12.87
N THR A 156 -9.15 2.79 -14.11
CA THR A 156 -10.29 3.00 -14.99
C THR A 156 -11.57 2.40 -14.40
N GLU A 157 -11.54 1.14 -13.97
CA GLU A 157 -12.71 0.47 -13.41
C GLU A 157 -13.23 1.16 -12.14
N LEU A 158 -12.34 1.59 -11.24
CA LEU A 158 -12.71 2.35 -10.04
C LEU A 158 -13.28 3.73 -10.40
N THR A 159 -12.74 4.39 -11.43
CA THR A 159 -13.25 5.69 -11.92
C THR A 159 -14.68 5.53 -12.43
N ASP A 160 -14.91 4.55 -13.30
CA ASP A 160 -16.22 4.28 -13.88
C ASP A 160 -17.25 3.90 -12.81
N TRP A 161 -16.84 3.07 -11.85
CA TRP A 161 -17.69 2.67 -10.73
C TRP A 161 -18.08 3.87 -9.85
N LEU A 162 -17.11 4.71 -9.45
CA LEU A 162 -17.38 5.93 -8.66
C LEU A 162 -18.33 6.89 -9.40
N ARG A 163 -18.16 7.04 -10.71
CA ARG A 163 -19.06 7.86 -11.54
C ARG A 163 -20.46 7.27 -11.62
N GLY A 164 -20.56 5.94 -11.75
CA GLY A 164 -21.83 5.22 -11.73
C GLY A 164 -22.59 5.44 -10.42
N GLU A 165 -21.91 5.30 -9.29
CA GLU A 165 -22.50 5.58 -7.97
C GLU A 165 -22.95 7.05 -7.85
N TRP A 166 -22.13 7.99 -8.31
CA TRP A 166 -22.46 9.41 -8.25
C TRP A 166 -23.72 9.75 -9.05
N LEU A 167 -23.97 9.11 -10.20
CA LEU A 167 -25.20 9.30 -10.97
C LEU A 167 -26.46 8.94 -10.18
N GLY A 168 -26.37 7.91 -9.32
CA GLY A 168 -27.46 7.51 -8.43
C GLY A 168 -27.64 8.42 -7.21
N PHE A 169 -26.54 8.97 -6.68
CA PHE A 169 -26.57 9.84 -5.49
C PHE A 169 -26.90 11.30 -5.81
N LYS A 170 -26.40 11.84 -6.92
CA LYS A 170 -26.52 13.27 -7.30
C LYS A 170 -27.96 13.81 -7.24
N PRO A 171 -29.01 13.10 -7.71
CA PRO A 171 -30.38 13.61 -7.60
C PRO A 171 -30.86 13.79 -6.16
N GLN A 172 -30.41 12.93 -5.23
CA GLN A 172 -30.81 12.97 -3.81
C GLN A 172 -30.19 14.17 -3.10
N TRP A 173 -28.96 14.54 -3.46
CA TRP A 173 -28.28 15.75 -2.99
C TRP A 173 -29.02 17.04 -3.37
N ALA A 174 -29.49 17.14 -4.62
CA ALA A 174 -30.19 18.32 -5.11
C ALA A 174 -31.59 18.51 -4.47
N GLN A 175 -32.25 17.43 -4.06
CA GLN A 175 -33.56 17.49 -3.41
C GLN A 175 -33.47 17.91 -1.93
N GLN A 176 -32.38 17.56 -1.25
CA GLN A 176 -32.21 17.79 0.20
C GLN A 176 -31.54 19.13 0.53
N SER A 177 -30.79 19.73 -0.40
CA SER A 177 -30.28 21.10 -0.29
C SER A 177 -31.41 22.16 -0.27
N LEU A 178 -32.60 21.80 -0.76
CA LEU A 178 -33.80 22.65 -0.75
C LEU A 178 -34.60 22.58 0.58
N VAL A 179 -34.43 21.53 1.38
CA VAL A 179 -35.26 21.24 2.57
C VAL A 179 -34.49 21.36 3.89
N THR A 180 -33.17 21.23 3.85
CA THR A 180 -32.30 21.28 5.03
C THR A 180 -31.08 22.15 4.75
N SER A 181 -30.61 22.89 5.76
CA SER A 181 -29.33 23.61 5.77
C SER A 181 -28.16 22.62 5.68
N ALA A 182 -27.96 22.01 4.50
CA ALA A 182 -26.98 20.96 4.22
C ALA A 182 -25.51 21.42 4.40
N SER A 183 -25.30 22.72 4.60
CA SER A 183 -23.98 23.32 4.84
C SER A 183 -23.29 22.85 6.12
N ALA A 184 -24.04 22.37 7.12
CA ALA A 184 -23.46 21.92 8.40
C ALA A 184 -22.95 20.47 8.36
N VAL A 185 -23.52 19.60 7.52
CA VAL A 185 -23.17 18.17 7.45
C VAL A 185 -22.06 17.93 6.41
N GLY A 186 -22.07 18.66 5.31
CA GLY A 186 -21.13 18.42 4.20
C GLY A 186 -19.74 19.03 4.33
N ASN A 187 -19.63 20.25 4.89
CA ASN A 187 -18.32 20.92 5.01
C ASN A 187 -17.47 20.39 6.17
N GLY A 188 -18.06 19.80 7.20
CA GLY A 188 -17.37 19.37 8.42
C GLY A 188 -16.88 17.92 8.40
N LEU A 189 -17.50 17.05 7.59
CA LEU A 189 -17.34 15.60 7.73
C LEU A 189 -15.94 15.09 7.37
N LEU A 190 -15.35 15.63 6.28
CA LEU A 190 -14.03 15.20 5.79
C LEU A 190 -12.98 16.32 5.71
N ALA A 191 -13.40 17.59 5.58
CA ALA A 191 -12.46 18.71 5.60
C ALA A 191 -11.85 18.97 7.00
N GLY A 192 -12.58 18.62 8.07
CA GLY A 192 -12.09 18.65 9.45
C GLY A 192 -11.38 17.36 9.90
N SER A 193 -11.45 16.29 9.12
CA SER A 193 -10.96 14.95 9.49
C SER A 193 -9.72 14.52 8.70
N TRP A 194 -9.03 15.45 8.03
CA TRP A 194 -7.83 15.12 7.24
C TRP A 194 -6.73 14.46 8.08
N ALA A 195 -6.50 14.94 9.32
CA ALA A 195 -5.59 14.30 10.28
C ALA A 195 -5.98 12.84 10.60
N ALA A 196 -7.25 12.50 10.45
CA ALA A 196 -7.77 11.18 10.70
C ALA A 196 -7.66 10.27 9.46
N ILE A 197 -7.76 10.82 8.25
CA ILE A 197 -7.37 10.15 7.00
C ILE A 197 -5.86 9.86 7.04
N GLU A 198 -5.03 10.82 7.44
CA GLU A 198 -3.60 10.59 7.70
C GLU A 198 -3.40 9.43 8.69
N GLY A 199 -4.15 9.42 9.80
CA GLY A 199 -4.15 8.32 10.77
C GLY A 199 -4.55 6.95 10.20
N VAL A 200 -5.48 6.89 9.23
CA VAL A 200 -5.84 5.63 8.54
C VAL A 200 -4.70 5.14 7.65
N TRP A 201 -4.05 6.05 6.91
CA TRP A 201 -2.85 5.72 6.15
C TRP A 201 -1.69 5.31 7.06
N ASP A 202 -1.56 5.97 8.21
CA ASP A 202 -0.60 5.58 9.22
C ASP A 202 -0.84 4.16 9.76
N SER A 203 -2.10 3.79 9.85
CA SER A 203 -2.56 2.48 10.33
C SER A 203 -2.61 1.43 9.23
N ILE A 204 -2.21 1.73 7.98
CA ILE A 204 -2.40 0.80 6.86
C ILE A 204 -1.54 -0.46 6.98
N GLY A 205 -0.41 -0.36 7.69
CA GLY A 205 0.42 -1.52 8.06
C GLY A 205 -0.32 -2.58 8.87
N LEU A 206 -1.38 -2.20 9.60
CA LEU A 206 -2.27 -3.12 10.30
C LEU A 206 -2.86 -4.18 9.36
N LEU A 207 -3.12 -3.83 8.10
CA LEU A 207 -3.65 -4.77 7.12
C LEU A 207 -2.67 -5.93 6.90
N SER A 208 -1.37 -5.63 6.80
CA SER A 208 -0.34 -6.65 6.70
C SER A 208 -0.21 -7.43 8.01
N ASP A 209 -0.16 -6.75 9.15
CA ASP A 209 -0.04 -7.42 10.46
C ASP A 209 -1.19 -8.42 10.72
N ILE A 210 -2.42 -8.05 10.35
CA ILE A 210 -3.59 -8.94 10.38
C ILE A 210 -3.38 -10.18 9.53
N LEU A 211 -2.75 -10.07 8.35
CA LEU A 211 -2.51 -11.22 7.48
C LEU A 211 -1.31 -12.06 7.94
N LYS A 212 -0.31 -11.45 8.58
CA LYS A 212 0.86 -12.15 9.15
C LYS A 212 0.44 -13.07 10.30
N ASP A 213 -0.37 -12.55 11.22
CA ASP A 213 -0.92 -13.28 12.36
C ASP A 213 -2.38 -12.91 12.64
N PRO A 214 -3.35 -13.46 11.89
CA PRO A 214 -4.77 -13.23 12.13
C PRO A 214 -5.24 -13.58 13.55
N GLY A 215 -4.53 -14.46 14.25
CA GLY A 215 -4.91 -14.94 15.58
C GLY A 215 -4.73 -13.87 16.66
N GLU A 216 -3.66 -13.07 16.58
CA GLU A 216 -3.40 -11.93 17.47
C GLU A 216 -4.50 -10.86 17.37
N PHE A 217 -5.22 -10.79 16.24
CA PHE A 217 -6.28 -9.81 16.00
C PHE A 217 -7.70 -10.37 16.20
N ALA A 218 -7.86 -11.50 16.89
CA ALA A 218 -9.16 -12.14 17.13
C ALA A 218 -10.18 -11.20 17.81
N ASP A 219 -9.75 -10.37 18.77
CA ASP A 219 -10.63 -9.40 19.44
C ASP A 219 -11.20 -8.35 18.46
N ARG A 220 -10.43 -7.99 17.43
CA ARG A 220 -10.87 -7.04 16.41
C ARG A 220 -11.76 -7.71 15.39
N LEU A 221 -11.36 -8.89 14.90
CA LEU A 221 -11.94 -9.52 13.72
C LEU A 221 -13.10 -10.47 14.05
N GLY A 222 -13.24 -10.88 15.32
CA GLY A 222 -14.21 -11.88 15.74
C GLY A 222 -14.00 -13.22 15.03
N GLU A 223 -15.08 -13.83 14.54
CA GLU A 223 -15.02 -15.10 13.80
C GLU A 223 -14.19 -15.03 12.51
N SER A 224 -14.04 -13.84 11.91
CA SER A 224 -13.28 -13.64 10.69
C SER A 224 -11.78 -13.87 10.87
N ALA A 225 -11.24 -13.77 12.10
CA ALA A 225 -9.86 -14.18 12.39
C ALA A 225 -9.66 -15.68 12.09
N GLY A 226 -10.55 -16.54 12.58
CA GLY A 226 -10.49 -17.98 12.32
C GLY A 226 -10.63 -18.33 10.84
N GLN A 227 -11.40 -17.53 10.08
CA GLN A 227 -11.53 -17.69 8.63
C GLN A 227 -10.23 -17.32 7.91
N LEU A 228 -9.54 -16.26 8.31
CA LEU A 228 -8.21 -15.93 7.80
C LEU A 228 -7.16 -16.98 8.16
N VAL A 229 -7.17 -17.51 9.38
CA VAL A 229 -6.30 -18.63 9.79
C VAL A 229 -6.52 -19.83 8.88
N LYS A 230 -7.79 -20.20 8.63
CA LYS A 230 -8.14 -21.29 7.73
C LYS A 230 -7.69 -21.01 6.30
N LEU A 231 -7.82 -19.76 5.81
CA LEU A 231 -7.34 -19.36 4.49
C LEU A 231 -5.83 -19.54 4.38
N ALA A 232 -5.06 -19.07 5.37
CA ALA A 232 -3.61 -19.23 5.41
C ALA A 232 -3.18 -20.71 5.33
N GLN A 233 -3.92 -21.61 5.97
CA GLN A 233 -3.60 -23.04 5.98
C GLN A 233 -4.04 -23.79 4.72
N THR A 234 -5.21 -23.44 4.17
CA THR A 234 -5.86 -24.21 3.10
C THR A 234 -5.61 -23.64 1.70
N ALA A 235 -5.38 -22.33 1.61
CA ALA A 235 -5.16 -21.61 0.38
C ALA A 235 -4.02 -20.57 0.55
N PRO A 236 -2.80 -21.02 0.87
CA PRO A 236 -1.68 -20.12 1.14
C PRO A 236 -1.32 -19.23 -0.05
N GLN A 237 -1.65 -19.64 -1.28
CA GLN A 237 -1.48 -18.81 -2.48
C GLN A 237 -2.41 -17.60 -2.52
N VAL A 238 -3.64 -17.73 -2.00
CA VAL A 238 -4.55 -16.59 -1.85
C VAL A 238 -4.03 -15.67 -0.76
N MET A 239 -3.58 -16.24 0.37
CA MET A 239 -2.94 -15.47 1.44
C MET A 239 -1.73 -14.68 0.94
N ALA A 240 -0.88 -15.28 0.10
CA ALA A 240 0.25 -14.60 -0.51
C ALA A 240 -0.19 -13.39 -1.37
N LYS A 241 -1.24 -13.55 -2.19
CA LYS A 241 -1.80 -12.44 -2.99
C LYS A 241 -2.38 -11.33 -2.10
N LEU A 242 -3.02 -11.69 -0.99
CA LEU A 242 -3.54 -10.69 -0.04
C LEU A 242 -2.41 -9.92 0.64
N GLN A 243 -1.35 -10.60 1.04
CA GLN A 243 -0.21 -9.96 1.69
C GLN A 243 0.56 -9.06 0.70
N LEU A 244 0.66 -9.47 -0.57
CA LEU A 244 1.17 -8.60 -1.64
C LEU A 244 0.30 -7.35 -1.81
N LEU A 245 -1.03 -7.48 -1.88
CA LEU A 245 -1.93 -6.32 -1.95
C LEU A 245 -1.82 -5.42 -0.71
N ALA A 246 -1.71 -6.00 0.48
CA ALA A 246 -1.55 -5.25 1.73
C ALA A 246 -0.19 -4.56 1.86
N SER A 247 0.76 -4.85 0.97
CA SER A 247 2.08 -4.20 0.88
C SER A 247 2.18 -3.25 -0.32
N ASP A 248 1.13 -3.18 -1.14
CA ASP A 248 1.05 -2.37 -2.34
C ASP A 248 0.48 -1.00 -2.00
N GLU A 249 1.34 -0.09 -1.57
CA GLU A 249 0.92 1.28 -1.21
C GLU A 249 0.22 1.99 -2.37
N ALA A 250 0.58 1.73 -3.64
CA ALA A 250 -0.09 2.34 -4.78
C ALA A 250 -1.53 1.84 -4.93
N ALA A 251 -1.76 0.52 -4.86
CA ALA A 251 -3.11 -0.05 -4.89
C ALA A 251 -3.91 0.37 -3.65
N LEU A 252 -3.30 0.36 -2.46
CA LEU A 252 -3.93 0.81 -1.23
C LEU A 252 -4.29 2.30 -1.27
N CYS A 253 -3.49 3.14 -1.92
CA CYS A 253 -3.79 4.56 -2.17
C CYS A 253 -5.06 4.69 -3.00
N LEU A 254 -5.18 3.93 -4.10
CA LEU A 254 -6.38 3.90 -4.93
C LEU A 254 -7.61 3.47 -4.11
N LEU A 255 -7.51 2.37 -3.38
CA LEU A 255 -8.63 1.82 -2.59
C LEU A 255 -9.09 2.78 -1.49
N MET A 256 -8.13 3.37 -0.78
CA MET A 256 -8.43 4.35 0.26
C MET A 256 -9.05 5.62 -0.34
N ARG A 257 -8.54 6.11 -1.48
CA ARG A 257 -9.12 7.26 -2.18
C ARG A 257 -10.53 6.96 -2.67
N THR A 258 -10.78 5.76 -3.21
CA THR A 258 -12.11 5.30 -3.60
C THR A 258 -13.06 5.26 -2.41
N ALA A 259 -12.67 4.65 -1.29
CA ALA A 259 -13.51 4.59 -0.10
C ALA A 259 -13.81 5.98 0.46
N SER A 260 -12.81 6.86 0.50
CA SER A 260 -12.96 8.24 0.97
C SER A 260 -13.93 9.04 0.11
N LEU A 261 -13.78 8.97 -1.22
CA LEU A 261 -14.69 9.63 -2.14
C LEU A 261 -16.10 9.05 -2.08
N TRP A 262 -16.23 7.73 -1.97
CA TRP A 262 -17.53 7.10 -1.83
C TRP A 262 -18.27 7.57 -0.57
N LEU A 263 -17.58 7.68 0.57
CA LEU A 263 -18.15 8.25 1.79
C LEU A 263 -18.53 9.73 1.63
N GLU A 264 -17.75 10.55 0.91
CA GLU A 264 -18.13 11.93 0.56
C GLU A 264 -19.38 12.02 -0.30
N MET A 265 -19.59 11.03 -1.17
CA MET A 265 -20.72 10.97 -2.10
C MET A 265 -22.03 10.51 -1.47
N LEU A 266 -21.99 9.84 -0.31
CA LEU A 266 -23.18 9.30 0.34
C LEU A 266 -24.20 10.41 0.65
N PRO A 267 -25.43 10.32 0.13
CA PRO A 267 -26.45 11.32 0.40
C PRO A 267 -26.90 11.24 1.88
N PRO A 268 -27.36 12.36 2.47
CA PRO A 268 -27.84 12.39 3.86
C PRO A 268 -28.93 11.36 4.17
N SER A 269 -29.68 10.88 3.18
CA SER A 269 -30.64 9.77 3.32
C SER A 269 -29.98 8.45 3.73
N GLU A 270 -28.80 8.13 3.20
CA GLU A 270 -28.05 6.91 3.54
C GLU A 270 -27.41 7.01 4.94
N LEU A 271 -27.22 8.24 5.41
CA LEU A 271 -26.69 8.58 6.73
C LEU A 271 -27.81 8.92 7.74
N ALA A 272 -29.07 8.75 7.35
CA ALA A 272 -30.21 9.11 8.18
C ALA A 272 -30.25 8.28 9.46
N GLY A 273 -30.34 8.95 10.61
CA GLY A 273 -30.32 8.33 11.93
C GLY A 273 -29.00 8.47 12.69
N GLU A 274 -27.93 8.89 12.01
CA GLU A 274 -26.65 9.20 12.65
C GLU A 274 -26.59 10.66 13.14
N THR A 275 -25.94 10.92 14.27
CA THR A 275 -25.73 12.30 14.74
C THR A 275 -24.56 12.94 13.99
N ALA A 276 -24.56 14.26 13.83
CA ALA A 276 -23.47 14.98 13.16
C ALA A 276 -22.09 14.74 13.80
N GLU A 277 -22.05 14.48 15.10
CA GLU A 277 -20.84 14.14 15.87
C GLU A 277 -20.43 12.67 15.70
N ALA A 278 -21.40 11.74 15.60
CA ALA A 278 -21.11 10.35 15.24
C ALA A 278 -20.53 10.28 13.83
N LEU A 279 -21.10 11.02 12.87
CA LEU A 279 -20.66 10.99 11.48
C LEU A 279 -19.16 11.31 11.30
N SER A 280 -18.60 12.30 12.00
CA SER A 280 -17.17 12.66 11.86
C SER A 280 -16.20 11.62 12.42
N THR A 281 -16.58 10.94 13.51
CA THR A 281 -15.76 9.88 14.13
C THR A 281 -15.93 8.54 13.42
N VAL A 282 -17.14 8.29 12.92
CA VAL A 282 -17.53 7.05 12.22
C VAL A 282 -16.85 6.94 10.87
N VAL A 283 -16.76 8.01 10.08
CA VAL A 283 -16.19 7.97 8.72
C VAL A 283 -14.75 7.46 8.71
N VAL A 284 -13.94 7.84 9.70
CA VAL A 284 -12.51 7.47 9.77
C VAL A 284 -12.34 5.99 10.13
N GLN A 285 -13.03 5.54 11.18
CA GLN A 285 -12.98 4.13 11.58
C GLN A 285 -13.57 3.25 10.48
N LEU A 286 -14.62 3.74 9.82
CA LEU A 286 -15.24 3.08 8.69
C LEU A 286 -14.27 2.94 7.51
N LEU A 287 -13.42 3.93 7.19
CA LEU A 287 -12.43 3.77 6.12
C LEU A 287 -11.51 2.56 6.34
N LEU A 288 -10.92 2.46 7.52
CA LEU A 288 -10.06 1.33 7.86
C LEU A 288 -10.86 0.01 7.90
N ASP A 289 -12.06 0.04 8.46
CA ASP A 289 -12.92 -1.14 8.55
C ASP A 289 -13.42 -1.60 7.16
N LEU A 290 -13.60 -0.70 6.20
CA LEU A 290 -13.89 -1.03 4.79
C LEU A 290 -12.71 -1.73 4.14
N LEU A 291 -11.47 -1.26 4.37
CA LEU A 291 -10.26 -1.93 3.86
C LEU A 291 -10.08 -3.33 4.49
N ILE A 292 -10.28 -3.45 5.80
CA ILE A 292 -10.25 -4.76 6.49
C ILE A 292 -11.36 -5.67 5.96
N GLY A 293 -12.60 -5.16 5.86
CA GLY A 293 -13.74 -5.90 5.32
C GLY A 293 -13.50 -6.39 3.89
N LEU A 294 -12.87 -5.56 3.05
CA LEU A 294 -12.48 -5.93 1.70
C LEU A 294 -11.50 -7.10 1.69
N LEU A 295 -10.42 -7.05 2.49
CA LEU A 295 -9.46 -8.15 2.63
C LEU A 295 -10.12 -9.42 3.15
N LEU A 296 -10.96 -9.30 4.17
CA LEU A 296 -11.66 -10.43 4.76
C LEU A 296 -12.58 -11.13 3.75
N THR A 297 -13.16 -10.41 2.79
CA THR A 297 -14.02 -11.01 1.76
C THR A 297 -13.30 -12.08 0.92
N PHE A 298 -11.96 -12.04 0.84
CA PHE A 298 -11.15 -13.10 0.22
C PHE A 298 -11.01 -14.36 1.08
N ALA A 299 -11.16 -14.27 2.40
CA ALA A 299 -11.23 -15.42 3.30
C ALA A 299 -12.56 -16.18 3.17
N GLY A 300 -13.58 -15.50 2.67
CA GLY A 300 -14.88 -16.05 2.31
C GLY A 300 -15.87 -14.95 2.00
N ALA A 301 -16.78 -15.19 1.04
CA ALA A 301 -17.72 -14.18 0.55
C ALA A 301 -18.56 -13.50 1.65
N GLY A 302 -18.77 -14.17 2.81
CA GLY A 302 -19.48 -13.61 3.95
C GLY A 302 -18.59 -12.99 5.05
N ALA A 303 -17.28 -13.21 5.02
CA ALA A 303 -16.36 -12.86 6.10
C ALA A 303 -16.23 -11.34 6.31
N GLY A 304 -16.07 -10.59 5.21
CA GLY A 304 -16.01 -9.13 5.23
C GLY A 304 -17.33 -8.51 5.68
N ILE A 305 -18.45 -9.05 5.19
CA ILE A 305 -19.79 -8.59 5.56
C ILE A 305 -20.09 -8.90 7.03
N ALA A 306 -19.70 -10.07 7.55
CA ALA A 306 -19.85 -10.42 8.96
C ALA A 306 -19.05 -9.48 9.86
N TYR A 307 -17.79 -9.22 9.51
CA TYR A 307 -16.94 -8.24 10.20
C TYR A 307 -17.58 -6.86 10.23
N LEU A 308 -18.00 -6.34 9.08
CA LEU A 308 -18.62 -5.02 8.98
C LEU A 308 -19.95 -4.95 9.71
N SER A 309 -20.76 -6.02 9.68
CA SER A 309 -22.01 -6.11 10.44
C SER A 309 -21.78 -6.01 11.94
N MET A 310 -20.73 -6.65 12.45
CA MET A 310 -20.32 -6.52 13.85
C MET A 310 -19.84 -5.10 14.18
N ARG A 311 -18.97 -4.52 13.33
CA ARG A 311 -18.38 -3.19 13.54
C ARG A 311 -19.41 -2.06 13.45
N LEU A 312 -20.39 -2.21 12.57
CA LEU A 312 -21.44 -1.22 12.30
C LEU A 312 -22.78 -1.56 12.98
N ALA A 313 -22.83 -2.49 13.94
CA ALA A 313 -24.07 -2.96 14.56
C ALA A 313 -24.96 -1.85 15.17
N LYS A 314 -24.38 -0.69 15.50
CA LYS A 314 -25.09 0.46 16.07
C LYS A 314 -25.60 1.47 15.03
N HIS A 315 -25.26 1.28 13.75
CA HIS A 315 -25.55 2.22 12.68
C HIS A 315 -26.83 1.88 11.95
N SER A 316 -27.31 2.81 11.14
CA SER A 316 -28.52 2.64 10.34
C SER A 316 -28.45 1.44 9.38
N ALA A 317 -29.59 0.79 9.14
CA ALA A 317 -29.70 -0.29 8.15
C ALA A 317 -29.42 0.20 6.72
N SER A 318 -29.67 1.48 6.43
CA SER A 318 -29.35 2.09 5.12
C SER A 318 -27.85 2.11 4.90
N LEU A 319 -27.09 2.62 5.88
CA LEU A 319 -25.63 2.63 5.83
C LEU A 319 -25.06 1.22 5.68
N MET A 320 -25.59 0.25 6.42
CA MET A 320 -25.18 -1.15 6.28
C MET A 320 -25.39 -1.68 4.86
N ASN A 321 -26.56 -1.44 4.26
CA ASN A 321 -26.84 -1.86 2.89
C ASN A 321 -25.90 -1.16 1.87
N ALA A 322 -25.59 0.11 2.08
CA ALA A 322 -24.64 0.85 1.26
C ALA A 322 -23.22 0.25 1.36
N VAL A 323 -22.76 -0.05 2.58
CA VAL A 323 -21.46 -0.68 2.85
C VAL A 323 -21.38 -2.09 2.24
N GLN A 324 -22.44 -2.90 2.31
CA GLN A 324 -22.47 -4.22 1.68
C GLN A 324 -22.33 -4.13 0.15
N ARG A 325 -23.03 -3.19 -0.50
CA ARG A 325 -22.90 -2.92 -1.94
C ARG A 325 -21.49 -2.47 -2.31
N PHE A 326 -20.91 -1.56 -1.52
CA PHE A 326 -19.53 -1.10 -1.68
C PHE A 326 -18.56 -2.27 -1.67
N ILE A 327 -18.58 -3.09 -0.61
CA ILE A 327 -17.64 -4.20 -0.46
C ILE A 327 -17.80 -5.22 -1.59
N GLY A 328 -19.02 -5.57 -1.96
CA GLY A 328 -19.26 -6.51 -3.06
C GLY A 328 -18.71 -5.99 -4.39
N ALA A 329 -18.91 -4.70 -4.69
CA ALA A 329 -18.42 -4.10 -5.92
C ALA A 329 -16.90 -3.97 -5.93
N ILE A 330 -16.30 -3.40 -4.89
CA ILE A 330 -14.84 -3.22 -4.81
C ILE A 330 -14.12 -4.56 -4.76
N PHE A 331 -14.67 -5.56 -4.07
CA PHE A 331 -14.13 -6.92 -4.10
C PHE A 331 -14.08 -7.48 -5.53
N ALA A 332 -15.14 -7.30 -6.33
CA ALA A 332 -15.15 -7.79 -7.71
C ALA A 332 -14.07 -7.12 -8.58
N LEU A 333 -13.90 -5.80 -8.45
CA LEU A 333 -12.86 -5.05 -9.18
C LEU A 333 -11.45 -5.47 -8.74
N VAL A 334 -11.20 -5.52 -7.43
CA VAL A 334 -9.91 -5.90 -6.87
C VAL A 334 -9.58 -7.36 -7.15
N ASN A 335 -10.55 -8.27 -7.13
CA ASN A 335 -10.34 -9.66 -7.49
C ASN A 335 -9.97 -9.81 -8.98
N GLY A 336 -10.55 -8.99 -9.85
CA GLY A 336 -10.11 -8.87 -11.25
C GLY A 336 -8.65 -8.43 -11.35
N PHE A 337 -8.28 -7.37 -10.62
CA PHE A 337 -6.90 -6.90 -10.49
C PHE A 337 -5.94 -7.96 -9.93
N MET A 338 -6.36 -8.75 -8.93
CA MET A 338 -5.55 -9.83 -8.36
C MET A 338 -5.17 -10.94 -9.35
N GLY A 339 -5.94 -11.11 -10.42
CA GLY A 339 -5.58 -11.97 -11.55
C GLY A 339 -4.35 -11.46 -12.31
N TYR A 340 -4.07 -10.16 -12.25
CA TYR A 340 -2.92 -9.51 -12.88
C TYR A 340 -1.72 -9.35 -11.95
N VAL A 341 -1.86 -9.62 -10.65
CA VAL A 341 -0.77 -9.57 -9.65
C VAL A 341 0.42 -10.42 -10.07
N ASP A 342 0.16 -11.56 -10.71
CA ASP A 342 1.21 -12.45 -11.20
C ASP A 342 2.12 -11.80 -12.26
N ARG A 343 1.64 -10.75 -12.97
CA ARG A 343 2.44 -10.02 -13.97
C ARG A 343 3.42 -9.03 -13.38
N TYR A 344 3.17 -8.55 -12.16
CA TYR A 344 4.04 -7.58 -11.49
C TYR A 344 4.74 -8.12 -10.24
N LYS A 345 4.46 -9.36 -9.81
CA LYS A 345 5.26 -10.07 -8.77
C LYS A 345 6.76 -10.00 -9.05
N THR A 346 7.17 -10.11 -10.30
CA THR A 346 8.57 -9.98 -10.76
C THR A 346 9.15 -8.58 -10.52
N VAL A 347 8.30 -7.56 -10.49
CA VAL A 347 8.67 -6.17 -10.22
C VAL A 347 8.57 -5.83 -8.72
N ALA A 348 7.65 -6.50 -8.00
CA ALA A 348 7.42 -6.33 -6.57
C ALA A 348 8.45 -7.08 -5.71
N ALA A 349 8.89 -8.26 -6.14
CA ALA A 349 9.87 -9.09 -5.44
C ALA A 349 11.30 -8.72 -5.89
N ARG A 350 11.85 -7.63 -5.38
CA ARG A 350 13.21 -7.16 -5.69
C ARG A 350 14.08 -7.03 -4.45
N GLY A 351 15.36 -7.43 -4.54
CA GLY A 351 16.36 -7.24 -3.51
C GLY A 351 17.31 -8.39 -3.19
N ILE A 352 18.42 -8.05 -2.54
CA ILE A 352 19.45 -8.98 -2.02
C ILE A 352 19.07 -9.44 -0.61
N ALA A 353 18.96 -10.75 -0.38
CA ALA A 353 19.18 -11.38 0.94
C ALA A 353 18.98 -12.90 0.83
N ALA A 354 20.02 -13.69 1.10
CA ALA A 354 19.87 -15.11 1.43
C ALA A 354 20.26 -15.32 2.90
N GLY A 355 19.58 -16.22 3.62
CA GLY A 355 20.02 -16.75 4.92
C GLY A 355 20.04 -18.27 4.91
N VAL A 356 20.98 -18.89 5.64
CA VAL A 356 21.14 -20.36 5.66
C VAL A 356 20.39 -20.99 6.84
N LYS A 357 19.52 -21.96 6.55
CA LYS A 357 18.95 -22.88 7.54
C LYS A 357 19.11 -24.32 7.10
N LYS A 358 19.90 -25.12 7.83
CA LYS A 358 20.08 -26.57 7.60
C LYS A 358 20.32 -26.93 6.11
N GLY A 359 21.22 -26.22 5.43
CA GLY A 359 21.58 -26.46 4.02
C GLY A 359 20.62 -25.86 2.97
N ARG A 360 19.63 -25.06 3.38
CA ARG A 360 18.70 -24.34 2.49
C ARG A 360 18.89 -22.82 2.59
N MET A 361 18.78 -22.13 1.47
CA MET A 361 18.69 -20.67 1.39
C MET A 361 17.24 -20.25 1.50
N GLN A 362 16.92 -19.32 2.42
CA GLN A 362 15.56 -18.78 2.55
C GLN A 362 15.54 -17.28 2.26
N LEU A 363 14.57 -16.87 1.44
CA LEU A 363 14.16 -15.49 1.19
C LEU A 363 12.89 -15.24 2.02
N ARG A 364 12.88 -14.17 2.83
CA ARG A 364 11.70 -13.72 3.58
C ARG A 364 11.29 -12.34 3.12
N TRP A 365 10.00 -12.16 2.93
CA TRP A 365 9.38 -10.92 2.44
C TRP A 365 8.43 -10.37 3.50
N ASP A 366 8.62 -9.14 3.93
CA ASP A 366 7.75 -8.49 4.93
C ASP A 366 7.25 -7.12 4.52
N ALA A 367 5.97 -6.81 4.70
CA ALA A 367 5.43 -5.50 4.33
C ALA A 367 6.10 -4.36 5.13
N GLN A 368 6.65 -3.41 4.42
CA GLN A 368 7.28 -2.19 4.89
C GLN A 368 6.50 -0.99 4.35
N ARG A 369 6.45 0.04 5.18
CA ARG A 369 5.83 1.30 4.86
C ARG A 369 6.88 2.30 4.35
N ASN A 370 6.62 2.88 3.18
CA ASN A 370 7.52 3.84 2.53
C ASN A 370 6.91 5.25 2.48
N THR A 371 5.61 5.41 2.71
CA THR A 371 4.93 6.71 2.54
C THR A 371 4.10 7.15 3.74
N THR A 372 4.07 8.47 3.95
CA THR A 372 3.20 9.16 4.90
C THR A 372 2.29 10.13 4.16
N LEU A 373 1.02 10.22 4.53
CA LEU A 373 0.17 11.29 4.05
C LEU A 373 0.48 12.57 4.83
N LYS A 374 0.52 13.68 4.10
CA LYS A 374 0.57 15.02 4.68
C LYS A 374 -0.44 15.90 3.98
N LYS A 375 -1.05 16.82 4.73
CA LYS A 375 -1.84 17.89 4.16
C LYS A 375 -1.00 18.67 3.17
N TYR A 376 -1.57 18.96 2.00
CA TYR A 376 -0.95 19.87 1.05
C TYR A 376 -0.87 21.26 1.68
N GLU A 377 0.33 21.64 2.10
CA GLU A 377 0.69 23.03 2.36
C GLU A 377 1.21 23.59 1.03
N PRO A 378 0.71 24.75 0.55
CA PRO A 378 1.31 25.44 -0.58
C PRO A 378 2.78 25.70 -0.24
N HIS A 379 3.66 24.92 -0.85
CA HIS A 379 5.08 25.24 -0.84
C HIS A 379 5.26 26.27 -1.95
N ASP A 380 5.54 27.51 -1.58
CA ASP A 380 6.03 28.48 -2.55
C ASP A 380 7.42 27.98 -2.99
N ASP A 381 7.56 27.64 -4.28
CA ASP A 381 8.84 27.25 -4.89
C ASP A 381 9.89 28.38 -4.85
N ALA A 382 9.49 29.58 -4.42
CA ALA A 382 10.36 30.71 -4.15
C ALA A 382 10.07 31.24 -2.74
N PRO A 383 11.08 31.51 -1.89
CA PRO A 383 10.85 32.16 -0.61
C PRO A 383 10.14 33.50 -0.84
N ALA A 384 8.90 33.61 -0.34
CA ALA A 384 8.17 34.86 -0.35
C ALA A 384 9.00 35.93 0.38
N GLN A 385 9.19 37.09 -0.27
CA GLN A 385 9.92 38.21 0.33
C GLN A 385 9.32 38.53 1.71
N PRO A 386 10.13 38.59 2.78
CA PRO A 386 9.64 38.91 4.11
C PRO A 386 8.95 40.27 4.10
N LYS A 387 7.79 40.37 4.76
CA LYS A 387 7.02 41.61 4.87
C LYS A 387 7.28 42.27 6.22
N ASN A 388 7.31 43.59 6.25
CA ASN A 388 7.34 44.35 7.50
C ASN A 388 5.97 44.26 8.22
N PRO A 389 5.84 44.72 9.49
CA PRO A 389 4.57 44.71 10.21
C PRO A 389 3.41 45.49 9.56
N ASN A 390 3.70 46.34 8.57
CA ASN A 390 2.70 47.09 7.79
C ASN A 390 2.28 46.36 6.51
N GLY A 391 2.87 45.20 6.19
CA GLY A 391 2.53 44.39 5.02
C GLY A 391 3.31 44.71 3.74
N ASP A 392 4.26 45.64 3.79
CA ASP A 392 5.13 45.99 2.66
C ASP A 392 6.31 45.02 2.56
N SER A 393 6.80 44.74 1.35
CA SER A 393 8.02 43.96 1.13
C SER A 393 9.21 44.60 1.85
N ALA A 394 10.04 43.81 2.53
CA ALA A 394 11.25 44.32 3.16
C ALA A 394 12.19 44.93 2.10
N ASP A 395 12.64 46.16 2.34
CA ASP A 395 13.64 46.81 1.48
C ASP A 395 14.91 45.95 1.42
N SER A 396 15.47 45.77 0.22
CA SER A 396 16.71 45.03 0.04
C SER A 396 17.84 45.69 0.85
N ALA A 397 18.42 44.97 1.81
CA ALA A 397 19.62 45.45 2.48
C ALA A 397 20.77 45.50 1.45
N ALA A 398 21.52 46.60 1.41
CA ALA A 398 22.59 46.84 0.42
C ALA A 398 23.67 45.72 0.36
N LEU A 399 23.74 44.86 1.39
CA LEU A 399 24.66 43.73 1.50
C LEU A 399 24.09 42.38 1.02
N THR A 400 22.83 42.34 0.55
CA THR A 400 22.13 41.09 0.15
C THR A 400 21.74 41.05 -1.32
N ARG A 401 22.19 42.01 -2.13
CA ARG A 401 21.89 42.07 -3.55
C ARG A 401 22.80 41.10 -4.33
N THR A 402 22.32 39.89 -4.62
CA THR A 402 22.93 39.04 -5.65
C THR A 402 22.26 39.40 -6.98
N ASP A 403 23.02 40.07 -7.86
CA ASP A 403 22.57 40.46 -9.20
C ASP A 403 22.40 39.20 -10.08
N GLY A 404 21.28 38.48 -9.90
CA GLY A 404 20.84 37.38 -10.76
C GLY A 404 21.43 35.99 -10.50
N CYS A 405 22.14 35.77 -9.39
CA CYS A 405 22.50 34.41 -8.96
C CYS A 405 21.49 33.91 -7.90
N PRO A 406 20.87 32.73 -8.11
CA PRO A 406 20.02 32.13 -7.08
C PRO A 406 20.89 31.81 -5.86
N VAL A 407 20.36 32.12 -4.67
CA VAL A 407 20.91 31.69 -3.39
C VAL A 407 20.39 30.30 -3.08
#